data_AF-I1A6K1-F1
#
_entry.id   AF-I1A6K1-F1
#
_cell.length_a   1.000
_cell.length_b   1.000
_cell.length_c   1.000
_cell.angle_alpha   90.00
_cell.angle_beta   90.00
_cell.angle_gamma   90.00
#
_symmetry.space_group_name_H-M   'P 1'
#
loop_
_entity.id
_entity.type
_entity.pdbx_description
1 polymer ?
#
loop_
_entity_poly.entity_id
_entity_poly.type
_entity_poly.pdbx_seq_one_letter_code
_entity_poly.pdbx_strand_id
1 'polypeptide(L)'
;MYEIINKLKEKQIINKRKLRIYSIFDSIISFAIITLNISSISLAIFALVKLVLIAKKAPETTQSVSFVLLIVFAALLVFSFFLTIALSIYKHNSNYDEYNKILNTLDYIQDKYMAKKLNDEQLETILDALWEKASMKRKLAIKKAVKSDLKTSNKAVK
;
A
#
# COMPACT_ATOMS: atom_id res chain seq x y z
N MET A 1 -17.56 21.50 -0.40
CA MET A 1 -16.92 20.25 -0.86
C MET A 1 -17.22 19.90 -2.32
N TYR A 2 -18.45 20.09 -2.80
CA TYR A 2 -18.89 19.59 -4.11
C TYR A 2 -18.09 20.16 -5.31
N GLU A 3 -17.75 21.46 -5.31
CA GLU A 3 -16.94 22.08 -6.37
C GLU A 3 -15.49 21.58 -6.41
N ILE A 4 -14.83 21.48 -5.25
CA ILE A 4 -13.46 20.94 -5.12
C ILE A 4 -13.43 19.47 -5.59
N ILE A 5 -14.43 18.69 -5.19
CA ILE A 5 -14.58 17.30 -5.60
C ILE A 5 -14.76 17.20 -7.12
N ASN A 6 -15.59 18.06 -7.73
CA ASN A 6 -15.83 18.02 -9.16
C ASN A 6 -14.58 18.38 -9.97
N LYS A 7 -13.85 19.43 -9.59
CA LYS A 7 -12.56 19.78 -10.23
C LYS A 7 -11.54 18.65 -10.11
N LEU A 8 -11.44 18.00 -8.94
CA LEU A 8 -10.55 16.83 -8.77
C LEU A 8 -11.02 15.60 -9.55
N LYS A 9 -12.34 15.41 -9.73
CA LYS A 9 -12.92 14.34 -10.55
C LYS A 9 -12.57 14.51 -12.02
N GLU A 10 -12.64 15.72 -12.56
CA GLU A 10 -12.28 15.99 -13.95
C GLU A 10 -10.82 15.61 -14.22
N LYS A 11 -9.90 16.01 -13.34
CA LYS A 11 -8.47 15.61 -13.41
C LYS A 11 -8.26 14.10 -13.26
N GLN A 12 -9.08 13.43 -12.45
CA GLN A 12 -9.09 11.97 -12.33
C GLN A 12 -9.58 11.28 -13.60
N ILE A 13 -10.56 11.84 -14.31
CA ILE A 13 -11.11 11.28 -15.55
C ILE A 13 -10.04 11.29 -16.64
N ILE A 14 -9.32 12.42 -16.79
CA ILE A 14 -8.21 12.57 -17.74
C ILE A 14 -7.15 11.47 -17.50
N ASN A 15 -6.86 11.16 -16.24
CA ASN A 15 -5.84 10.19 -15.85
C ASN A 15 -6.38 8.78 -15.54
N LYS A 16 -7.65 8.50 -15.84
CA LYS A 16 -8.37 7.31 -15.35
C LYS A 16 -7.71 6.00 -15.77
N ARG A 17 -7.26 5.91 -17.03
CA ARG A 17 -6.63 4.70 -17.58
C ARG A 17 -5.30 4.41 -16.88
N LYS A 18 -4.45 5.43 -16.73
CA LYS A 18 -3.15 5.32 -16.03
C LYS A 18 -3.35 4.92 -14.56
N LEU A 19 -4.30 5.54 -13.87
CA LEU A 19 -4.64 5.23 -12.47
C LEU A 19 -5.17 3.80 -12.31
N ARG A 20 -5.98 3.31 -13.25
CA ARG A 20 -6.52 1.96 -13.21
C ARG A 20 -5.43 0.92 -13.41
N ILE A 21 -4.58 1.12 -14.42
CA ILE A 21 -3.45 0.23 -14.72
C ILE A 21 -2.54 0.13 -13.49
N TYR A 22 -2.13 1.27 -12.91
CA TYR A 22 -1.28 1.27 -11.73
C TYR A 22 -1.93 0.55 -10.54
N SER A 23 -3.23 0.76 -10.30
CA SER A 23 -3.92 0.06 -9.21
C SER A 23 -4.01 -1.47 -9.40
N ILE A 24 -4.09 -1.93 -10.65
CA ILE A 24 -4.07 -3.35 -11.00
C ILE A 24 -2.68 -3.92 -10.76
N PHE A 25 -1.63 -3.24 -11.25
CA PHE A 25 -0.25 -3.64 -11.01
C PHE A 25 0.08 -3.70 -9.52
N ASP A 26 -0.29 -2.68 -8.74
CA ASP A 26 -0.06 -2.66 -7.29
C ASP A 26 -0.77 -3.85 -6.59
N SER A 27 -1.99 -4.18 -7.02
CA SER A 27 -2.75 -5.33 -6.49
C SER A 27 -2.13 -6.68 -6.89
N ILE A 28 -1.73 -6.85 -8.15
CA ILE A 28 -1.10 -8.08 -8.65
C ILE A 28 0.26 -8.29 -7.99
N ILE A 29 1.08 -7.25 -7.89
CA ILE A 29 2.38 -7.32 -7.21
C ILE A 29 2.18 -7.67 -5.74
N SER A 30 1.23 -7.02 -5.07
CA SER A 30 0.92 -7.35 -3.67
C SER A 30 0.48 -8.82 -3.52
N PHE A 31 -0.37 -9.32 -4.41
CA PHE A 31 -0.82 -10.71 -4.39
C PHE A 31 0.30 -11.70 -4.70
N ALA A 32 1.17 -11.38 -5.65
CA ALA A 32 2.34 -12.19 -5.98
C ALA A 32 3.31 -12.27 -4.80
N ILE A 33 3.56 -11.15 -4.12
CA ILE A 33 4.39 -11.11 -2.90
C ILE A 33 3.78 -11.99 -1.81
N ILE A 34 2.47 -11.90 -1.57
CA ILE A 34 1.79 -12.73 -0.56
C ILE A 34 1.95 -14.22 -0.91
N THR A 35 1.64 -14.60 -2.15
CA THR A 35 1.75 -15.99 -2.62
C THR A 35 3.18 -16.51 -2.52
N LEU A 36 4.17 -15.72 -2.93
CA LEU A 36 5.58 -16.10 -2.90
C LEU A 36 6.09 -16.27 -1.46
N ASN A 37 5.67 -15.41 -0.53
CA ASN A 37 6.00 -15.54 0.88
C ASN A 37 5.39 -16.79 1.49
N ILE A 38 4.10 -17.05 1.27
CA ILE A 38 3.41 -18.26 1.77
C ILE A 38 4.09 -19.53 1.25
N SER A 39 4.40 -19.58 -0.05
CA SER A 39 5.12 -20.70 -0.65
C SER A 39 6.52 -20.88 -0.07
N SER A 40 7.26 -19.78 0.15
CA SER A 40 8.61 -19.83 0.71
C SER A 40 8.63 -20.39 2.13
N ILE A 41 7.67 -20.00 2.98
CA ILE A 41 7.55 -20.53 4.35
C ILE A 41 7.20 -22.01 4.32
N SER A 42 6.25 -22.39 3.47
CA SER A 42 5.82 -23.79 3.34
C SER A 42 7.00 -24.67 2.95
N LEU A 43 7.81 -24.22 1.99
CA LEU A 43 9.05 -24.88 1.58
C LEU A 43 10.11 -24.92 2.70
N ALA A 44 10.30 -23.81 3.42
CA ALA A 44 11.28 -23.73 4.52
C ALA A 44 10.93 -24.69 5.67
N ILE A 45 9.65 -24.75 6.06
CA ILE A 45 9.16 -25.69 7.08
C ILE A 45 9.33 -27.13 6.59
N PHE A 46 8.95 -27.43 5.35
CA PHE A 46 9.11 -28.77 4.79
C PHE A 46 10.59 -29.20 4.76
N ALA A 47 11.48 -28.30 4.34
CA ALA A 47 12.93 -28.53 4.33
C ALA A 47 13.47 -28.77 5.75
N LEU A 48 13.09 -27.96 6.74
CA LEU A 48 13.50 -28.14 8.13
C LEU A 48 13.05 -29.51 8.67
N VAL A 49 11.80 -29.90 8.43
CA VAL A 49 11.30 -31.22 8.86
C VAL A 49 12.13 -32.34 8.23
N LYS A 50 12.40 -32.26 6.92
CA LYS A 50 13.23 -33.25 6.22
C LYS A 50 14.65 -33.31 6.77
N LEU A 51 15.28 -32.17 7.01
CA LEU A 51 16.62 -32.09 7.59
C LEU A 51 16.65 -32.69 9.00
N VAL A 52 15.68 -32.38 9.86
CA VAL A 52 15.58 -32.97 11.21
C VAL A 52 15.41 -34.49 11.15
N LEU A 53 14.59 -35.00 10.22
CA LEU A 53 14.41 -36.44 10.04
C LEU A 53 15.69 -37.14 9.56
N ILE A 54 16.47 -36.50 8.69
CA ILE A 54 17.77 -37.01 8.24
C ILE A 54 18.77 -37.00 9.39
N ALA A 55 18.86 -35.91 10.15
CA ALA A 55 19.73 -35.81 11.33
C ALA A 55 19.46 -36.91 12.37
N LYS A 56 18.17 -37.26 12.58
CA LYS A 56 17.79 -38.34 13.49
C LYS A 56 18.19 -39.73 12.99
N LYS A 57 18.26 -39.94 11.68
CA LYS A 57 18.59 -41.25 11.07
C LYS A 57 20.08 -41.45 10.83
N ALA A 58 20.81 -40.39 10.53
CA ALA A 58 22.23 -40.43 10.20
C ALA A 58 22.94 -39.24 10.89
N PRO A 59 23.19 -39.32 12.21
CA PRO A 59 23.70 -38.20 12.98
C PRO A 59 25.07 -37.70 12.49
N GLU A 60 25.90 -38.54 11.88
CA GLU A 60 27.17 -38.14 11.23
C GLU A 60 26.99 -37.07 10.13
N THR A 61 25.83 -37.01 9.47
CA THR A 61 25.56 -35.99 8.43
C THR A 61 25.43 -34.58 9.00
N THR A 62 25.14 -34.45 10.30
CA THR A 62 24.97 -33.15 10.97
C THR A 62 26.26 -32.36 11.13
N GLN A 63 27.41 -33.02 11.00
CA GLN A 63 28.73 -32.39 11.07
C GLN A 63 29.15 -31.78 9.73
N SER A 64 28.44 -32.07 8.64
CA SER A 64 28.77 -31.49 7.34
C SER A 64 28.40 -30.01 7.31
N VAL A 65 29.34 -29.17 6.84
CA VAL A 65 29.13 -27.72 6.70
C VAL A 65 27.88 -27.41 5.87
N SER A 66 27.65 -28.19 4.81
CA SER A 66 26.46 -28.07 3.95
C SER A 66 25.15 -28.27 4.72
N PHE A 67 25.11 -29.21 5.66
CA PHE A 67 23.92 -29.48 6.45
C PHE A 67 23.63 -28.33 7.43
N VAL A 68 24.66 -27.81 8.10
CA VAL A 68 24.53 -26.64 8.98
C VAL A 68 24.07 -25.41 8.19
N LEU A 69 24.66 -25.15 7.02
CA LEU A 69 24.26 -24.06 6.13
C LEU A 69 22.79 -24.16 5.71
N LEU A 70 22.29 -25.37 5.43
CA LEU A 70 20.89 -25.59 5.07
C LEU A 70 19.93 -25.27 6.22
N ILE A 71 20.28 -25.63 7.46
CA ILE A 71 19.48 -25.27 8.64
C ILE A 71 19.45 -23.75 8.83
N VAL A 72 20.62 -23.09 8.79
CA VAL A 72 20.73 -21.64 8.92
C VAL A 72 19.93 -20.93 7.82
N PHE A 73 20.04 -21.41 6.58
CA PHE A 73 19.30 -20.85 5.45
C PHE A 73 17.79 -20.98 5.64
N ALA A 74 17.30 -22.16 6.06
CA ALA A 74 15.88 -22.35 6.31
C ALA A 74 15.37 -21.48 7.49
N ALA A 75 16.18 -21.30 8.54
CA ALA A 75 15.86 -20.38 9.63
C ALA A 75 15.79 -18.92 9.16
N LEU A 76 16.72 -18.49 8.29
CA LEU A 76 16.69 -17.14 7.69
C LEU A 76 15.47 -16.92 6.79
N LEU A 77 15.01 -17.95 6.05
CA LEU A 77 13.78 -17.88 5.28
C LEU A 77 12.54 -17.73 6.17
N VAL A 78 12.50 -18.41 7.31
CA VAL A 78 11.42 -18.21 8.29
C VAL A 78 11.50 -16.81 8.90
N PHE A 79 12.69 -16.30 9.21
CA PHE A 79 12.86 -14.95 9.73
C PHE A 79 12.46 -13.86 8.71
N SER A 80 12.81 -14.04 7.43
CA SER A 80 12.46 -13.09 6.37
C SER A 80 10.95 -12.96 6.15
N PHE A 81 10.19 -14.01 6.46
CA PHE A 81 8.73 -13.93 6.49
C PHE A 81 8.22 -12.96 7.55
N PHE A 82 8.72 -13.05 8.78
CA PHE A 82 8.34 -12.11 9.84
C PHE A 82 8.71 -10.66 9.49
N LEU A 83 9.88 -10.46 8.88
CA LEU A 83 10.30 -9.15 8.38
C LEU A 83 9.32 -8.62 7.32
N THR A 84 8.86 -9.49 6.41
CA THR A 84 7.89 -9.14 5.38
C THR A 84 6.53 -8.76 5.97
N ILE A 85 6.05 -9.48 7.00
CA ILE A 85 4.83 -9.09 7.73
C ILE A 85 4.99 -7.71 8.36
N ALA A 86 6.09 -7.47 9.08
CA ALA A 86 6.36 -6.19 9.73
C ALA A 86 6.38 -5.04 8.71
N LEU A 87 7.04 -5.23 7.56
CA LEU A 87 7.06 -4.27 6.46
C LEU A 87 5.67 -4.03 5.88
N SER A 88 4.85 -5.08 5.75
CA SER A 88 3.48 -4.97 5.24
C SER A 88 2.60 -4.14 6.18
N ILE A 89 2.68 -4.38 7.49
CA ILE A 89 1.99 -3.60 8.52
C ILE A 89 2.45 -2.14 8.49
N TYR A 90 3.76 -1.91 8.45
CA TYR A 90 4.34 -0.56 8.36
C TYR A 90 3.84 0.18 7.11
N LYS A 91 3.85 -0.48 5.94
CA LYS A 91 3.35 0.09 4.68
C LYS A 91 1.85 0.40 4.77
N HIS A 92 1.06 -0.46 5.40
CA HIS A 92 -0.37 -0.22 5.60
C HIS A 92 -0.61 1.04 6.45
N ASN A 93 0.10 1.16 7.58
CA ASN A 93 -0.04 2.32 8.45
C ASN A 93 0.41 3.62 7.78
N SER A 94 1.56 3.60 7.10
CA SER A 94 2.05 4.75 6.34
C SER A 94 1.06 5.21 5.25
N ASN A 95 0.39 4.27 4.57
CA ASN A 95 -0.63 4.60 3.57
C ASN A 95 -1.88 5.25 4.21
N TYR A 96 -2.24 4.83 5.42
CA TYR A 96 -3.34 5.40 6.18
C TYR A 96 -3.03 6.84 6.62
N ASP A 97 -1.82 7.08 7.13
CA ASP A 97 -1.36 8.43 7.50
C ASP A 97 -1.33 9.37 6.29
N GLU A 98 -0.84 8.90 5.14
CA GLU A 98 -0.80 9.67 3.90
C GLU A 98 -2.21 10.02 3.42
N TYR A 99 -3.16 9.09 3.54
CA TYR A 99 -4.57 9.33 3.26
C TYR A 99 -5.16 10.43 4.16
N ASN A 100 -4.97 10.36 5.48
CA ASN A 100 -5.49 11.35 6.42
C ASN A 100 -4.90 12.75 6.19
N LYS A 101 -3.59 12.83 5.89
CA LYS A 101 -2.94 14.11 5.54
C LYS A 101 -3.59 14.76 4.32
N ILE A 102 -3.92 13.98 3.30
CA ILE A 102 -4.58 14.49 2.09
C ILE A 102 -5.99 14.97 2.42
N LEU A 103 -6.76 14.19 3.18
CA LEU A 103 -8.11 14.55 3.58
C LEU A 103 -8.14 15.88 4.36
N ASN A 104 -7.30 16.01 5.39
CA ASN A 104 -7.16 17.25 6.16
C ASN A 104 -6.74 18.45 5.30
N THR A 105 -5.90 18.22 4.28
CA THR A 105 -5.49 19.28 3.34
C THR A 105 -6.67 19.74 2.49
N LEU A 106 -7.50 18.80 2.00
CA LEU A 106 -8.69 19.11 1.20
C LEU A 106 -9.72 19.86 2.04
N ASP A 107 -9.95 19.45 3.29
CA ASP A 107 -10.86 20.13 4.22
C ASP A 107 -10.39 21.56 4.52
N TYR A 108 -9.09 21.74 4.79
CA TYR A 108 -8.52 23.06 5.03
C TYR A 108 -8.67 24.02 3.83
N ILE A 109 -8.45 23.52 2.62
CA ILE A 109 -8.64 24.31 1.39
C ILE A 109 -10.11 24.68 1.24
N GLN A 110 -11.02 23.75 1.52
CA GLN A 110 -12.45 24.00 1.49
C GLN A 110 -12.87 25.10 2.47
N ASP A 111 -12.43 25.02 3.72
CA ASP A 111 -12.82 25.99 4.75
C ASP A 111 -12.35 27.40 4.36
N LYS A 112 -11.14 27.52 3.79
CA LYS A 112 -10.63 28.78 3.26
C LYS A 112 -11.45 29.31 2.09
N TYR A 113 -11.89 28.44 1.19
CA TYR A 113 -12.73 28.82 0.06
C TYR A 113 -14.12 29.29 0.53
N MET A 114 -14.77 28.54 1.43
CA MET A 114 -16.06 28.91 2.01
C MET A 114 -16.00 30.23 2.80
N ALA A 115 -14.88 30.49 3.46
CA ALA A 115 -14.63 31.76 4.14
C ALA A 115 -14.30 32.94 3.20
N LYS A 116 -14.38 32.74 1.87
CA LYS A 116 -14.00 33.71 0.83
C LYS A 116 -12.56 34.23 0.96
N LYS A 117 -11.68 33.45 1.60
CA LYS A 117 -10.24 33.75 1.71
C LYS A 117 -9.45 33.26 0.49
N LEU A 118 -10.09 32.50 -0.39
CA LEU A 118 -9.58 32.06 -1.68
C LEU A 118 -10.61 32.41 -2.75
N ASN A 119 -10.15 32.94 -3.88
CA ASN A 119 -10.96 33.06 -5.09
C ASN A 119 -10.85 31.78 -5.95
N ASP A 120 -11.66 31.69 -6.99
CA ASP A 120 -11.73 30.49 -7.86
C ASP A 120 -10.40 30.16 -8.54
N GLU A 121 -9.65 31.19 -8.93
CA GLU A 121 -8.37 31.07 -9.63
C GLU A 121 -7.26 30.56 -8.70
N GLN A 122 -7.23 31.06 -7.46
CA GLN A 122 -6.34 30.58 -6.40
C GLN A 122 -6.69 29.15 -6.00
N LEU A 123 -7.98 28.83 -5.87
CA LEU A 123 -8.43 27.47 -5.59
C LEU A 123 -7.96 26.50 -6.68
N GLU A 124 -8.13 26.87 -7.94
CA GLU A 124 -7.71 26.06 -9.08
C GLU A 124 -6.20 25.85 -9.08
N THR A 125 -5.42 26.92 -8.89
CA THR A 125 -3.95 26.84 -8.81
C THR A 125 -3.48 25.89 -7.70
N ILE A 126 -4.12 25.93 -6.53
CA ILE A 126 -3.79 25.05 -5.39
C ILE A 126 -4.11 23.59 -5.72
N LEU A 127 -5.29 23.32 -6.29
CA LEU A 127 -5.69 21.96 -6.66
C LEU A 127 -4.82 21.39 -7.78
N ASP A 128 -4.39 22.24 -8.72
CA ASP A 128 -3.48 21.89 -9.80
C ASP A 128 -2.10 21.56 -9.27
N ALA A 129 -1.55 22.38 -8.37
CA ALA A 129 -0.30 22.08 -7.70
C ALA A 129 -0.38 20.78 -6.89
N LEU A 130 -1.51 20.54 -6.22
CA LEU A 130 -1.75 19.34 -5.42
C LEU A 130 -1.86 18.08 -6.30
N TRP A 131 -2.43 18.20 -7.50
CA TRP A 131 -2.54 17.09 -8.45
C TRP A 131 -1.24 16.87 -9.24
N GLU A 132 -0.67 17.89 -9.86
CA GLU A 132 0.50 17.75 -10.74
C GLU A 132 1.76 17.32 -9.97
N LYS A 133 1.99 17.88 -8.78
CA LYS A 133 3.14 17.50 -7.94
C LYS A 133 2.91 16.18 -7.18
N ALA A 134 1.70 15.62 -7.21
CA ALA A 134 1.43 14.36 -6.53
C ALA A 134 2.03 13.17 -7.29
N SER A 135 2.75 12.33 -6.54
CA SER A 135 3.15 11.01 -7.00
C SER A 135 1.92 10.16 -7.36
N MET A 136 2.12 9.11 -8.15
CA MET A 136 1.04 8.23 -8.56
C MET A 136 0.29 7.60 -7.36
N LYS A 137 1.06 7.26 -6.32
CA LYS A 137 0.54 6.76 -5.04
C LYS A 137 -0.36 7.80 -4.36
N ARG A 138 0.10 9.06 -4.31
CA ARG A 138 -0.65 10.16 -3.72
C ARG A 138 -1.90 10.53 -4.53
N LYS A 139 -1.85 10.47 -5.86
CA LYS A 139 -3.02 10.59 -6.75
C LYS A 139 -4.08 9.52 -6.47
N LEU A 140 -3.67 8.29 -6.15
CA LEU A 140 -4.58 7.23 -5.73
C LEU A 140 -5.19 7.49 -4.34
N ALA A 141 -4.43 8.04 -3.40
CA ALA A 141 -4.94 8.42 -2.09
C ALA A 141 -5.96 9.58 -2.20
N ILE A 142 -5.67 10.60 -3.01
CA ILE A 142 -6.64 11.68 -3.36
C ILE A 142 -7.92 11.08 -3.94
N LYS A 143 -7.79 10.14 -4.89
CA LYS A 143 -8.95 9.45 -5.47
C LYS A 143 -9.78 8.69 -4.44
N LYS A 144 -9.14 8.07 -3.44
CA LYS A 144 -9.85 7.39 -2.34
C LYS A 144 -10.59 8.40 -1.47
N ALA A 145 -9.95 9.50 -1.07
CA ALA A 145 -10.55 10.54 -0.23
C ALA A 145 -11.76 11.20 -0.91
N VAL A 146 -11.61 11.61 -2.17
CA VAL A 146 -12.72 12.18 -2.96
C VAL A 146 -13.90 11.20 -3.07
N LYS A 147 -13.64 9.88 -3.14
CA LYS A 147 -14.69 8.85 -3.24
C LYS A 147 -15.38 8.58 -1.89
N SER A 148 -14.65 8.64 -0.77
CA SER A 148 -15.24 8.46 0.57
C SER A 148 -16.18 9.62 0.91
N ASP A 149 -15.76 10.85 0.64
CA ASP A 149 -16.52 12.03 1.05
C ASP A 149 -17.82 12.17 0.25
N LEU A 150 -17.80 11.81 -1.04
CA LEU A 150 -19.02 11.68 -1.84
C LEU A 150 -19.99 10.61 -1.31
N LYS A 151 -19.48 9.49 -0.79
CA LYS A 151 -20.32 8.44 -0.20
C LYS A 151 -20.94 8.89 1.11
N THR A 152 -20.20 9.64 1.93
CA THR A 152 -20.68 10.19 3.20
C THR A 152 -21.69 11.30 2.97
N SER A 153 -21.43 12.21 2.02
CA SER A 153 -22.34 13.29 1.62
C SER A 153 -23.66 12.76 1.05
N ASN A 154 -23.65 11.71 0.23
CA ASN A 154 -24.88 11.10 -0.30
C ASN A 154 -25.71 10.35 0.76
N LYS A 155 -25.12 9.99 1.90
CA LYS A 155 -25.85 9.38 3.02
C LYS A 155 -26.52 10.42 3.92
N ALA A 156 -25.99 11.65 3.97
CA ALA A 156 -26.57 12.74 4.77
C ALA A 156 -27.74 13.46 4.07
N VAL A 157 -28.02 13.13 2.80
CA VAL A 157 -29.07 13.73 1.95
C VAL A 157 -30.26 12.75 1.74
N LYS A 158 -30.28 11.62 2.47
CA LYS A 158 -31.43 10.70 2.54
C LYS A 158 -32.00 10.71 3.95
#